data_AF-I2CKQ0-F1
#
_entry.id   AF-I2CKQ0-F1
#
_cell.length_a   1.000
_cell.length_b   1.000
_cell.length_c   1.000
_cell.angle_alpha   90.00
_cell.angle_beta   90.00
_cell.angle_gamma   90.00
#
_symmetry.space_group_name_H-M   'P 1'
#
loop_
_entity.id
_entity.type
_entity.pdbx_description
1 polymer ?
#
loop_
_entity_poly.entity_id
_entity_poly.type
_entity_poly.pdbx_seq_one_letter_code
_entity_poly.pdbx_strand_id
1 'polypeptide(L)'
;SIDPSNPEKCFLAFRLISVYACLIPIVNTSKSITSIDEEDEEGRMDYETASGFEDFVLQFLDKIFSFIDHSSLELVRLENSTGGEKSKLEKVTEHVLYNVCMVLLMQINDEIFKKALDKLCTFITERILEIEVAGQLAAGLCRVFARVNGKETVRTLLPILSQTILDITGESNDIIKDEHLDDRLLHAMLLLSAIVHTTGNNLLHYIDTLITILDRVVILKSREGNNLGCILLKAILHSLSNMVPYHFTSTERIRYWGQILDINALKVKWYIPGKEEIAAINQIFIKYLIP
;
A
#
# COMPACT_ATOMS: atom_id res chain seq x y z
N SER A 1 -10.35 -16.70 -13.94
CA SER A 1 -9.98 -15.33 -14.34
C SER A 1 -10.43 -14.39 -13.23
N ILE A 2 -9.67 -13.35 -12.95
CA ILE A 2 -10.15 -12.20 -12.16
C ILE A 2 -10.97 -11.39 -13.17
N ASP A 3 -12.30 -11.41 -13.01
CA ASP A 3 -13.27 -10.74 -13.86
C ASP A 3 -14.09 -9.79 -12.97
N PRO A 4 -13.88 -8.46 -13.08
CA PRO A 4 -14.58 -7.48 -12.26
C PRO A 4 -16.11 -7.60 -12.32
N SER A 5 -16.64 -8.13 -13.43
CA SER A 5 -18.07 -8.39 -13.62
C SER A 5 -18.63 -9.50 -12.74
N ASN A 6 -17.76 -10.28 -12.07
CA ASN A 6 -18.15 -11.36 -11.16
C ASN A 6 -17.27 -11.34 -9.90
N PRO A 7 -17.64 -10.54 -8.87
CA PRO A 7 -16.83 -10.38 -7.67
C PRO A 7 -16.66 -11.69 -6.88
N GLU A 8 -17.65 -12.58 -6.89
CA GLU A 8 -17.55 -13.88 -6.21
C GLU A 8 -16.45 -14.77 -6.80
N LYS A 9 -16.37 -14.85 -8.14
CA LYS A 9 -15.29 -15.57 -8.81
C LYS A 9 -13.93 -14.91 -8.57
N CYS A 10 -13.88 -13.58 -8.49
CA CYS A 10 -12.67 -12.86 -8.11
C CYS A 10 -12.21 -13.24 -6.70
N PHE A 11 -13.11 -13.29 -5.72
CA PHE A 11 -12.76 -13.63 -4.35
C PHE A 11 -12.24 -15.05 -4.21
N LEU A 12 -12.80 -16.01 -4.95
CA LEU A 12 -12.26 -17.38 -5.01
C LEU A 12 -10.85 -17.41 -5.60
N ALA A 13 -10.61 -16.67 -6.68
CA ALA A 13 -9.28 -16.55 -7.28
C ALA A 13 -8.27 -15.89 -6.32
N PHE A 14 -8.66 -14.79 -5.66
CA PHE A 14 -7.82 -14.11 -4.67
C PHE A 14 -7.50 -14.99 -3.47
N ARG A 15 -8.47 -15.76 -2.99
CA ARG A 15 -8.24 -16.74 -1.92
C ARG A 15 -7.26 -17.82 -2.35
N LEU A 16 -7.41 -18.36 -3.56
CA LEU A 16 -6.51 -19.36 -4.10
C LEU A 16 -5.07 -18.82 -4.20
N ILE A 17 -4.91 -17.62 -4.75
CA ILE A 17 -3.61 -16.94 -4.84
C ILE A 17 -3.02 -16.71 -3.44
N SER A 18 -3.83 -16.25 -2.48
CA SER A 18 -3.38 -16.03 -1.10
C SER A 18 -2.86 -17.32 -0.47
N VAL A 19 -3.55 -18.45 -0.67
CA VAL A 19 -3.13 -19.75 -0.13
C VAL A 19 -1.79 -20.18 -0.73
N TYR A 20 -1.63 -20.10 -2.05
CA TYR A 20 -0.37 -20.48 -2.69
C TYR A 20 0.78 -19.53 -2.37
N ALA A 21 0.52 -18.23 -2.34
CA ALA A 21 1.53 -17.24 -1.96
C ALA A 21 1.97 -17.42 -0.50
N CYS A 22 1.10 -17.85 0.43
CA CYS A 22 1.55 -18.20 1.79
C CYS A 22 2.57 -19.34 1.84
N LEU A 23 2.57 -20.22 0.83
CA LEU A 23 3.37 -21.45 0.83
C LEU A 23 4.63 -21.34 -0.04
N ILE A 24 4.57 -20.56 -1.11
CA ILE A 24 5.62 -20.45 -2.13
C ILE A 24 6.41 -19.15 -1.92
N PRO A 25 7.73 -19.20 -1.65
CA PRO A 25 8.56 -18.01 -1.71
C PRO A 25 8.66 -17.54 -3.18
N ILE A 26 8.15 -16.34 -3.47
CA ILE A 26 8.12 -15.76 -4.83
C ILE A 26 9.42 -14.98 -5.08
N VAL A 27 10.55 -15.64 -4.84
CA VAL A 27 11.87 -15.04 -4.91
C VAL A 27 12.49 -15.40 -6.24
N ASN A 28 12.95 -14.41 -7.01
CA ASN A 28 13.77 -14.69 -8.17
C ASN A 28 15.14 -15.22 -7.69
N THR A 29 15.38 -16.52 -7.84
CA THR A 29 16.66 -17.18 -7.53
C THR A 29 17.68 -17.02 -8.66
N SER A 30 17.39 -16.20 -9.68
CA SER A 30 18.19 -16.02 -10.91
C SER A 30 19.64 -15.60 -10.73
N LYS A 31 20.06 -15.18 -9.53
CA LYS A 31 21.47 -14.89 -9.23
C LYS A 31 22.25 -16.17 -8.99
N SER A 32 22.40 -16.98 -10.04
CA SER A 32 23.66 -17.63 -10.44
C SER A 32 23.40 -18.85 -11.33
N ILE A 33 23.03 -18.66 -12.60
CA ILE A 33 23.22 -19.72 -13.61
C ILE A 33 24.71 -20.09 -13.73
N THR A 34 25.61 -19.16 -13.43
CA THR A 34 27.08 -19.36 -13.49
C THR A 34 27.66 -20.27 -12.41
N SER A 35 26.88 -20.70 -11.42
CA SER A 35 27.34 -21.60 -10.35
C SER A 35 26.46 -22.84 -10.14
N ILE A 36 25.45 -23.06 -10.99
CA ILE A 36 24.70 -24.31 -10.99
C ILE A 36 25.52 -25.28 -11.84
N ASP A 37 26.19 -26.23 -11.18
CA ASP A 37 26.85 -27.34 -11.86
C ASP A 37 25.86 -28.00 -12.83
N GLU A 38 26.33 -28.45 -14.00
CA GLU A 38 25.46 -29.07 -15.01
C GLU A 38 24.70 -30.31 -14.48
N GLU A 39 25.16 -30.88 -13.37
CA GLU A 39 24.57 -32.04 -12.69
C GLU A 39 23.47 -31.70 -11.65
N ASP A 40 23.26 -30.42 -11.30
CA ASP A 40 22.19 -30.01 -10.37
C ASP A 40 20.86 -29.76 -11.11
N GLU A 41 20.22 -30.85 -11.56
CA GLU A 41 18.90 -30.79 -12.23
C GLU A 41 17.82 -30.16 -11.32
N GLU A 42 17.92 -30.33 -10.01
CA GLU A 42 16.96 -29.80 -9.04
C GLU A 42 17.07 -28.26 -8.94
N GLY A 43 18.29 -27.73 -8.93
CA GLY A 43 18.55 -26.29 -9.01
C GLY A 43 18.06 -25.64 -10.33
N ARG A 44 18.09 -26.38 -11.44
CA ARG A 44 17.54 -25.91 -12.73
C ARG A 44 16.02 -25.82 -12.71
N MET A 45 15.33 -26.80 -12.12
CA MET A 45 13.87 -26.78 -12.01
C MET A 45 13.36 -25.63 -11.12
N ASP A 46 14.05 -25.37 -10.01
CA ASP A 46 13.81 -24.21 -9.15
C ASP A 46 13.95 -22.89 -9.94
N TYR A 47 14.99 -22.79 -10.79
CA TYR A 47 15.24 -21.62 -11.63
C TYR A 47 14.15 -21.42 -12.70
N GLU A 48 13.79 -22.47 -13.44
CA GLU A 48 12.76 -22.41 -14.47
C GLU A 48 11.42 -21.98 -13.85
N THR A 49 11.07 -22.51 -12.68
CA THR A 49 9.88 -22.11 -11.93
C THR A 49 9.96 -20.65 -11.47
N ALA A 50 11.09 -20.21 -10.94
CA ALA A 50 11.28 -18.85 -10.44
C ALA A 50 11.20 -17.79 -11.55
N SER A 51 11.58 -18.15 -12.79
CA SER A 51 11.62 -17.23 -13.93
C SER A 51 10.26 -16.62 -14.28
N GLY A 52 9.16 -17.34 -14.04
CA GLY A 52 7.80 -16.88 -14.32
C GLY A 52 7.17 -15.99 -13.24
N PHE A 53 7.81 -15.86 -12.06
CA PHE A 53 7.20 -15.17 -10.92
C PHE A 53 7.07 -13.66 -11.09
N GLU A 54 8.05 -13.02 -11.73
CA GLU A 54 7.97 -11.59 -12.02
C GLU A 54 6.76 -11.30 -12.92
N ASP A 55 6.66 -12.00 -14.05
CA ASP A 55 5.55 -11.85 -14.98
C ASP A 55 4.21 -12.15 -14.32
N PHE A 56 4.14 -13.18 -13.47
CA PHE A 56 2.94 -13.49 -12.71
C PHE A 56 2.52 -12.32 -11.81
N VAL A 57 3.44 -11.75 -11.03
CA VAL A 57 3.15 -10.65 -10.11
C VAL A 57 2.70 -9.40 -10.88
N LEU A 58 3.39 -9.06 -11.98
CA LEU A 58 3.05 -7.89 -12.79
C LEU A 58 1.70 -8.04 -13.48
N GLN A 59 1.41 -9.22 -14.07
CA GLN A 59 0.10 -9.51 -14.67
C GLN A 59 -1.02 -9.60 -13.63
N PHE A 60 -0.72 -10.05 -12.41
CA PHE A 60 -1.68 -10.03 -11.31
C PHE A 60 -2.03 -8.59 -10.94
N LEU A 61 -1.03 -7.71 -10.82
CA LEU A 61 -1.27 -6.29 -10.56
C LEU A 61 -2.07 -5.61 -11.67
N ASP A 62 -1.84 -5.95 -12.94
CA ASP A 62 -2.70 -5.46 -14.04
C ASP A 62 -4.18 -5.82 -13.85
N LYS A 63 -4.45 -7.04 -13.36
CA LYS A 63 -5.82 -7.48 -13.06
C LYS A 63 -6.39 -6.77 -11.85
N ILE A 64 -5.58 -6.45 -10.84
CA ILE A 64 -5.99 -5.65 -9.69
C ILE A 64 -6.32 -4.22 -10.11
N PHE A 65 -5.48 -3.58 -10.93
CA PHE A 65 -5.71 -2.24 -11.43
C PHE A 65 -7.01 -2.16 -12.24
N SER A 66 -7.21 -3.11 -13.15
CA SER A 66 -8.47 -3.24 -13.88
C SER A 66 -9.66 -3.43 -12.92
N PHE A 67 -9.53 -4.31 -11.92
CA PHE A 67 -10.58 -4.50 -10.91
C PHE A 67 -10.92 -3.21 -10.15
N ILE A 68 -9.91 -2.41 -9.78
CA ILE A 68 -10.10 -1.12 -9.11
C ILE A 68 -10.86 -0.14 -10.01
N ASP A 69 -10.49 -0.02 -11.30
CA ASP A 69 -11.18 0.87 -12.24
C ASP A 69 -12.66 0.52 -12.38
N HIS A 70 -12.95 -0.78 -12.53
CA HIS A 70 -14.31 -1.28 -12.75
C HIS A 70 -15.15 -1.30 -11.46
N SER A 71 -14.52 -1.15 -10.29
CA SER A 71 -15.24 -1.06 -9.02
C SER A 71 -15.90 0.31 -8.82
N SER A 72 -15.65 1.29 -9.70
CA SER A 72 -16.30 2.60 -9.64
C SER A 72 -17.80 2.50 -9.97
N LEU A 73 -18.64 3.15 -9.16
CA LEU A 73 -20.09 3.41 -9.34
C LEU A 73 -21.07 2.22 -9.52
N GLU A 74 -20.65 1.00 -9.85
CA GLU A 74 -21.56 -0.16 -9.95
C GLU A 74 -21.91 -0.80 -8.59
N LEU A 75 -20.96 -0.81 -7.63
CA LEU A 75 -21.21 -1.30 -6.26
C LEU A 75 -22.15 -0.39 -5.45
N VAL A 76 -22.22 0.89 -5.79
CA VAL A 76 -22.98 1.93 -5.08
C VAL A 76 -24.51 1.83 -5.31
N ARG A 77 -24.95 1.11 -6.35
CA ARG A 77 -26.37 1.07 -6.74
C ARG A 77 -27.23 0.00 -6.08
N LEU A 78 -26.63 -1.03 -5.46
CA LEU A 78 -27.42 -2.16 -4.93
C LEU A 78 -27.69 -2.13 -3.42
N GLU A 79 -26.93 -1.39 -2.60
CA GLU A 79 -27.09 -1.42 -1.13
C GLU A 79 -27.40 -0.07 -0.46
N ASN A 80 -27.36 1.07 -1.17
CA ASN A 80 -27.57 2.39 -0.54
C ASN A 80 -29.05 2.75 -0.32
N SER A 81 -29.65 2.13 0.69
CA SER A 81 -30.67 2.77 1.51
C SER A 81 -29.98 3.55 2.64
N THR A 82 -29.95 4.87 2.50
CA THR A 82 -29.69 5.88 3.56
C THR A 82 -28.34 5.81 4.31
N GLY A 83 -27.44 6.75 3.98
CA GLY A 83 -26.25 7.11 4.77
C GLY A 83 -24.95 6.61 4.15
N GLY A 84 -23.96 7.50 3.99
CA GLY A 84 -22.65 7.22 3.39
C GLY A 84 -21.76 6.26 4.18
N GLU A 85 -22.30 5.12 4.61
CA GLU A 85 -21.57 4.02 5.22
C GLU A 85 -21.24 2.98 4.14
N LYS A 86 -19.99 2.51 4.11
CA LYS A 86 -19.55 1.50 3.14
C LYS A 86 -20.43 0.25 3.19
N SER A 87 -20.80 -0.25 2.02
CA SER A 87 -21.58 -1.47 1.86
C SER A 87 -20.84 -2.67 2.45
N LYS A 88 -21.56 -3.76 2.77
CA LYS A 88 -20.89 -4.96 3.29
C LYS A 88 -19.94 -5.54 2.25
N LEU A 89 -20.35 -5.48 0.98
CA LEU A 89 -19.55 -5.95 -0.14
C LEU A 89 -18.29 -5.12 -0.34
N GLU A 90 -18.34 -3.79 -0.19
CA GLU A 90 -17.16 -2.92 -0.23
C GLU A 90 -16.16 -3.28 0.88
N LYS A 91 -16.63 -3.41 2.13
CA LYS A 91 -15.77 -3.78 3.27
C LYS A 91 -15.09 -5.13 3.05
N VAL A 92 -15.84 -6.12 2.52
CA VAL A 92 -15.28 -7.44 2.18
C VAL A 92 -14.27 -7.34 1.04
N THR A 93 -14.57 -6.55 0.01
CA THR A 93 -13.70 -6.34 -1.16
C THR A 93 -12.36 -5.74 -0.74
N GLU A 94 -12.39 -4.65 0.03
CA GLU A 94 -11.19 -4.01 0.59
C GLU A 94 -10.34 -5.00 1.39
N HIS A 95 -10.98 -5.80 2.24
CA HIS A 95 -10.29 -6.78 3.08
C HIS A 95 -9.64 -7.90 2.25
N VAL A 96 -10.37 -8.50 1.31
CA VAL A 96 -9.87 -9.58 0.47
C VAL A 96 -8.71 -9.08 -0.39
N LEU A 97 -8.86 -7.90 -1.01
CA LEU A 97 -7.82 -7.29 -1.84
C LEU A 97 -6.56 -6.98 -1.03
N TYR A 98 -6.74 -6.36 0.15
CA TYR A 98 -5.64 -6.06 1.06
C TYR A 98 -4.87 -7.33 1.43
N ASN A 99 -5.56 -8.40 1.82
CA ASN A 99 -4.90 -9.64 2.22
C ASN A 99 -4.13 -10.31 1.09
N VAL A 100 -4.74 -10.48 -0.09
CA VAL A 100 -4.07 -11.17 -1.20
C VAL A 100 -2.83 -10.41 -1.67
N CYS A 101 -2.92 -9.08 -1.77
CA CYS A 101 -1.78 -8.24 -2.13
C CYS A 101 -0.70 -8.25 -1.05
N MET A 102 -1.09 -8.19 0.23
CA MET A 102 -0.13 -8.24 1.35
C MET A 102 0.64 -9.56 1.34
N VAL A 103 -0.06 -10.69 1.29
CA VAL A 103 0.60 -12.01 1.25
C VAL A 103 1.51 -12.11 0.02
N LEU A 104 1.03 -11.73 -1.17
CA LEU A 104 1.83 -11.82 -2.39
C LEU A 104 3.10 -10.96 -2.31
N LEU A 105 2.96 -9.68 -1.98
CA LEU A 105 4.07 -8.73 -1.96
C LEU A 105 5.07 -8.99 -0.82
N MET A 106 4.67 -9.66 0.26
CA MET A 106 5.60 -10.09 1.30
C MET A 106 6.54 -11.22 0.84
N GLN A 107 6.20 -11.95 -0.21
CA GLN A 107 6.97 -13.10 -0.69
C GLN A 107 7.88 -12.77 -1.86
N ILE A 108 7.77 -11.57 -2.43
CA ILE A 108 8.61 -11.16 -3.54
C ILE A 108 9.93 -10.57 -3.05
N ASN A 109 10.95 -10.62 -3.90
CA ASN A 109 12.23 -9.97 -3.63
C ASN A 109 12.21 -8.46 -3.96
N ASP A 110 13.25 -7.74 -3.55
CA ASP A 110 13.37 -6.30 -3.75
C ASP A 110 13.34 -5.87 -5.22
N GLU A 111 13.80 -6.74 -6.15
CA GLU A 111 13.83 -6.43 -7.58
C GLU A 111 12.43 -6.44 -8.18
N ILE A 112 11.66 -7.50 -7.94
CA ILE A 112 10.26 -7.60 -8.37
C ILE A 112 9.44 -6.52 -7.66
N PHE A 113 9.71 -6.24 -6.38
CA PHE A 113 9.01 -5.20 -5.62
C PHE A 113 9.17 -3.82 -6.27
N LYS A 114 10.37 -3.45 -6.72
CA LYS A 114 10.60 -2.17 -7.40
C LYS A 114 9.81 -2.06 -8.70
N LYS A 115 9.83 -3.10 -9.54
CA LYS A 115 9.05 -3.14 -10.79
C LYS A 115 7.55 -3.05 -10.51
N ALA A 116 7.06 -3.74 -9.48
CA ALA A 116 5.68 -3.66 -9.03
C ALA A 116 5.31 -2.26 -8.52
N LEU A 117 6.20 -1.61 -7.77
CA LEU A 117 6.00 -0.26 -7.23
C LEU A 117 6.01 0.79 -8.35
N ASP A 118 6.90 0.67 -9.33
CA ASP A 118 6.92 1.56 -10.49
C ASP A 118 5.59 1.46 -11.26
N LYS A 119 5.09 0.23 -11.44
CA LYS A 119 3.80 -0.01 -12.08
C LYS A 119 2.63 0.58 -11.28
N LEU A 120 2.64 0.47 -9.95
CA LEU A 120 1.67 1.13 -9.08
C LEU A 120 1.76 2.66 -9.21
N CYS A 121 2.98 3.21 -9.21
CA CYS A 121 3.22 4.63 -9.37
C CYS A 121 2.57 5.14 -10.67
N THR A 122 2.84 4.48 -11.80
CA THR A 122 2.21 4.81 -13.08
C THR A 122 0.68 4.79 -12.98
N PHE A 123 0.10 3.72 -12.42
CA PHE A 123 -1.35 3.59 -12.29
C PHE A 123 -1.98 4.73 -11.50
N ILE A 124 -1.41 5.12 -10.35
CA ILE A 124 -1.98 6.17 -9.49
C ILE A 124 -1.67 7.59 -9.97
N THR A 125 -0.64 7.79 -10.80
CA THR A 125 -0.29 9.12 -11.33
C THR A 125 -0.99 9.45 -12.65
N GLU A 126 -1.27 8.44 -13.49
CA GLU A 126 -1.92 8.65 -14.79
C GLU A 126 -3.45 8.75 -14.69
N ARG A 127 -4.02 8.48 -13.51
CA ARG A 127 -5.46 8.38 -13.29
C ARG A 127 -5.87 9.15 -12.05
N ILE A 128 -7.03 9.78 -12.12
CA ILE A 128 -7.68 10.41 -10.98
C ILE A 128 -8.84 9.49 -10.60
N LEU A 129 -8.71 8.82 -9.45
CA LEU A 129 -9.74 7.94 -8.92
C LEU A 129 -10.61 8.73 -7.94
N GLU A 130 -11.92 8.52 -8.01
CA GLU A 130 -12.85 9.03 -7.00
C GLU A 130 -12.54 8.43 -5.61
N ILE A 131 -12.82 9.17 -4.54
CA ILE A 131 -12.32 8.84 -3.19
C ILE A 131 -13.19 7.88 -2.37
N GLU A 132 -14.37 7.49 -2.85
CA GLU A 132 -15.35 6.67 -2.12
C GLU A 132 -15.10 5.16 -2.27
N VAL A 133 -14.83 4.68 -3.49
CA VAL A 133 -14.69 3.24 -3.78
C VAL A 133 -13.35 2.92 -4.44
N ALA A 134 -13.15 3.32 -5.69
CA ALA A 134 -11.94 3.00 -6.46
C ALA A 134 -10.69 3.60 -5.81
N GLY A 135 -10.77 4.85 -5.35
CA GLY A 135 -9.69 5.50 -4.60
C GLY A 135 -9.41 4.81 -3.26
N GLN A 136 -10.42 4.31 -2.56
CA GLN A 136 -10.21 3.54 -1.32
C GLN A 136 -9.49 2.23 -1.58
N LEU A 137 -9.83 1.52 -2.67
CA LEU A 137 -9.13 0.29 -3.06
C LEU A 137 -7.68 0.57 -3.47
N ALA A 138 -7.43 1.64 -4.25
CA ALA A 138 -6.09 2.06 -4.62
C ALA A 138 -5.26 2.50 -3.40
N ALA A 139 -5.86 3.24 -2.47
CA ALA A 139 -5.24 3.59 -1.19
C ALA A 139 -4.93 2.34 -0.35
N GLY A 140 -5.85 1.37 -0.32
CA GLY A 140 -5.64 0.07 0.32
C GLY A 140 -4.41 -0.65 -0.25
N LEU A 141 -4.26 -0.66 -1.58
CA LEU A 141 -3.09 -1.21 -2.25
C LEU A 141 -1.81 -0.43 -1.92
N CYS A 142 -1.83 0.90 -1.97
CA CYS A 142 -0.69 1.75 -1.59
C CYS A 142 -0.23 1.48 -0.15
N ARG A 143 -1.18 1.29 0.77
CA ARG A 143 -0.91 0.91 2.16
C ARG A 143 -0.23 -0.45 2.27
N VAL A 144 -0.59 -1.42 1.42
CA VAL A 144 0.11 -2.72 1.36
C VAL A 144 1.58 -2.51 0.99
N PHE A 145 1.86 -1.79 -0.10
CA PHE A 145 3.24 -1.50 -0.53
C PHE A 145 4.05 -0.83 0.59
N ALA A 146 3.47 0.18 1.26
CA ALA A 146 4.12 0.89 2.36
C ALA A 146 4.41 0.01 3.59
N ARG A 147 3.58 -1.01 3.85
CA ARG A 147 3.81 -1.99 4.92
C ARG A 147 4.86 -3.04 4.57
N VAL A 148 4.93 -3.43 3.30
CA VAL A 148 5.90 -4.42 2.83
C VAL A 148 7.30 -3.82 2.74
N ASN A 149 7.45 -2.67 2.08
CA ASN A 149 8.72 -1.96 1.96
C ASN A 149 8.51 -0.45 1.92
N GLY A 150 8.17 0.12 3.08
CA GLY A 150 7.87 1.54 3.16
C GLY A 150 9.04 2.48 2.89
N LYS A 151 10.29 2.04 3.09
CA LYS A 151 11.45 2.84 2.69
C LYS A 151 11.40 3.16 1.21
N GLU A 152 11.17 2.15 0.37
CA GLU A 152 11.12 2.33 -1.07
C GLU A 152 9.81 2.99 -1.52
N THR A 153 8.67 2.58 -0.95
CA THR A 153 7.36 3.16 -1.29
C THR A 153 7.28 4.66 -0.99
N VAL A 154 7.70 5.07 0.21
CA VAL A 154 7.70 6.49 0.60
C VAL A 154 8.69 7.27 -0.26
N ARG A 155 9.89 6.73 -0.52
CA ARG A 155 10.89 7.36 -1.38
C ARG A 155 10.36 7.65 -2.79
N THR A 156 9.59 6.73 -3.36
CA THR A 156 9.03 6.88 -4.72
C THR A 156 7.79 7.76 -4.75
N LEU A 157 6.82 7.54 -3.86
CA LEU A 157 5.48 8.13 -3.98
C LEU A 157 5.31 9.45 -3.19
N LEU A 158 5.95 9.59 -2.03
CA LEU A 158 5.74 10.76 -1.17
C LEU A 158 6.09 12.07 -1.88
N PRO A 159 7.24 12.23 -2.59
CA PRO A 159 7.57 13.48 -3.25
C PRO A 159 6.52 13.89 -4.30
N ILE A 160 6.01 12.94 -5.09
CA ILE A 160 5.04 13.19 -6.16
C ILE A 160 3.70 13.67 -5.57
N LEU A 161 3.19 12.96 -4.56
CA LEU A 161 1.93 13.29 -3.91
C LEU A 161 2.03 14.59 -3.12
N SER A 162 3.16 14.81 -2.44
CA SER A 162 3.43 16.04 -1.69
C SER A 162 3.45 17.26 -2.61
N GLN A 163 4.17 17.17 -3.73
CA GLN A 163 4.24 18.25 -4.71
C GLN A 163 2.86 18.56 -5.28
N THR A 164 2.08 17.53 -5.65
CA THR A 164 0.72 17.70 -6.16
C THR A 164 -0.18 18.45 -5.17
N ILE A 165 -0.13 18.10 -3.88
CA ILE A 165 -0.93 18.78 -2.84
C ILE A 165 -0.46 20.21 -2.65
N LEU A 166 0.85 20.44 -2.58
CA LEU A 166 1.42 21.78 -2.34
C LEU A 166 1.19 22.73 -3.52
N ASP A 167 1.24 22.23 -4.75
CA ASP A 167 0.95 23.02 -5.95
C ASP A 167 -0.52 23.47 -5.95
N ILE A 168 -1.45 22.53 -5.80
CA ILE A 168 -2.89 22.84 -5.82
C ILE A 168 -3.29 23.77 -4.66
N THR A 169 -2.75 23.53 -3.46
CA THR A 169 -3.03 24.38 -2.28
C THR A 169 -2.27 25.71 -2.29
N GLY A 170 -1.22 25.84 -3.08
CA GLY A 170 -0.42 27.06 -3.23
C GLY A 170 -0.95 28.01 -4.30
N GLU A 171 -1.57 27.48 -5.36
CA GLU A 171 -2.13 28.26 -6.47
C GLU A 171 -3.38 29.08 -6.08
N SER A 172 -4.21 28.55 -5.18
CA SER A 172 -5.46 29.18 -4.76
C SER A 172 -5.47 29.53 -3.28
N ASN A 173 -5.34 30.81 -2.95
CA ASN A 173 -5.45 31.30 -1.57
C ASN A 173 -6.87 31.11 -0.97
N ASP A 174 -7.89 30.93 -1.82
CA ASP A 174 -9.28 30.76 -1.39
C ASP A 174 -9.69 29.29 -1.20
N ILE A 175 -8.82 28.32 -1.54
CA ILE A 175 -9.09 26.87 -1.41
C ILE A 175 -9.48 26.46 0.02
N ILE A 176 -8.99 27.20 1.01
CA ILE A 176 -9.32 26.99 2.43
C ILE A 176 -10.82 27.17 2.68
N LYS A 177 -11.48 28.08 1.95
CA LYS A 177 -12.91 28.41 2.12
C LYS A 177 -13.82 27.61 1.18
N ASP A 178 -13.24 26.93 0.19
CA ASP A 178 -14.00 26.16 -0.79
C ASP A 178 -14.65 24.93 -0.13
N GLU A 179 -15.92 24.71 -0.44
CA GLU A 179 -16.67 23.54 0.03
C GLU A 179 -16.40 22.32 -0.85
N HIS A 180 -16.13 22.56 -2.15
CA HIS A 180 -15.84 21.54 -3.15
C HIS A 180 -14.40 21.68 -3.60
N LEU A 181 -13.60 20.64 -3.38
CA LEU A 181 -12.18 20.62 -3.70
C LEU A 181 -11.94 19.91 -5.05
N ASP A 182 -10.78 20.18 -5.66
CA ASP A 182 -10.33 19.45 -6.85
C ASP A 182 -10.17 17.96 -6.53
N ASP A 183 -10.76 17.09 -7.36
CA ASP A 183 -10.64 15.63 -7.25
C ASP A 183 -9.17 15.17 -7.22
N ARG A 184 -8.27 15.88 -7.92
CA ARG A 184 -6.82 15.63 -7.89
C ARG A 184 -6.24 15.84 -6.51
N LEU A 185 -6.68 16.87 -5.80
CA LEU A 185 -6.25 17.16 -4.44
C LEU A 185 -6.75 16.07 -3.50
N LEU A 186 -8.05 15.74 -3.56
CA LEU A 186 -8.65 14.70 -2.73
C LEU A 186 -7.99 13.34 -2.96
N HIS A 187 -7.75 12.97 -4.21
CA HIS A 187 -7.05 11.74 -4.60
C HIS A 187 -5.62 11.72 -4.05
N ALA A 188 -4.85 12.78 -4.24
CA ALA A 188 -3.48 12.86 -3.74
C ALA A 188 -3.41 12.79 -2.20
N MET A 189 -4.32 13.48 -1.50
CA MET A 189 -4.43 13.44 -0.04
C MET A 189 -4.78 12.03 0.47
N LEU A 190 -5.72 11.36 -0.19
CA LEU A 190 -6.10 9.98 0.13
C LEU A 190 -4.91 9.03 -0.01
N LEU A 191 -4.21 9.07 -1.15
CA LEU A 191 -3.03 8.23 -1.38
C LEU A 191 -1.88 8.55 -0.42
N LEU A 192 -1.64 9.84 -0.13
CA LEU A 192 -0.61 10.25 0.83
C LEU A 192 -0.90 9.69 2.21
N SER A 193 -2.17 9.78 2.66
CA SER A 193 -2.60 9.20 3.94
C SER A 193 -2.42 7.68 4.00
N ALA A 194 -2.43 7.00 2.84
CA ALA A 194 -2.23 5.57 2.76
C ALA A 194 -0.75 5.15 2.85
N ILE A 195 0.14 5.85 2.14
CA ILE A 195 1.56 5.48 2.06
C ILE A 195 2.34 5.78 3.34
N VAL A 196 1.84 6.68 4.20
CA VAL A 196 2.47 6.96 5.49
C VAL A 196 2.23 5.85 6.52
N HIS A 197 1.43 4.83 6.23
CA HIS A 197 1.25 3.64 7.08
C HIS A 197 2.44 2.68 6.99
N THR A 198 3.58 3.13 7.50
CA THR A 198 4.84 2.37 7.55
C THR A 198 5.50 2.53 8.92
N THR A 199 6.71 1.98 9.10
CA THR A 199 7.50 2.22 10.31
C THR A 199 8.03 3.65 10.34
N GLY A 200 7.97 4.29 11.51
CA GLY A 200 8.29 5.72 11.68
C GLY A 200 9.67 6.13 11.17
N ASN A 201 10.68 5.26 11.27
CA ASN A 201 12.02 5.50 10.72
C ASN A 201 12.04 5.78 9.20
N ASN A 202 11.05 5.29 8.44
CA ASN A 202 10.93 5.60 7.01
C ASN A 202 10.36 6.99 6.75
N LEU A 203 9.71 7.61 7.75
CA LEU A 203 9.06 8.91 7.63
C LEU A 203 9.89 10.07 8.20
N LEU A 204 10.86 9.80 9.08
CA LEU A 204 11.64 10.83 9.78
C LEU A 204 12.22 11.88 8.84
N HIS A 205 12.77 11.47 7.70
CA HIS A 205 13.35 12.39 6.70
C HIS A 205 12.32 13.30 5.99
N TYR A 206 11.03 12.99 6.12
CA TYR A 206 9.94 13.68 5.43
C TYR A 206 9.03 14.45 6.41
N ILE A 207 9.33 14.47 7.71
CA ILE A 207 8.48 15.08 8.73
C ILE A 207 8.21 16.56 8.44
N ASP A 208 9.22 17.34 8.04
CA ASP A 208 9.04 18.76 7.72
C ASP A 208 8.10 18.97 6.52
N THR A 209 8.24 18.14 5.48
CA THR A 209 7.34 18.15 4.32
C THR A 209 5.91 17.78 4.73
N LEU A 210 5.75 16.74 5.54
CA LEU A 210 4.45 16.29 6.02
C LEU A 210 3.77 17.34 6.90
N ILE A 211 4.52 18.02 7.77
CA ILE A 211 4.03 19.16 8.57
C ILE A 211 3.60 20.31 7.66
N THR A 212 4.38 20.63 6.62
CA THR A 212 4.02 21.67 5.65
C THR A 212 2.72 21.36 4.94
N ILE A 213 2.48 20.09 4.59
CA ILE A 213 1.21 19.64 4.00
C ILE A 213 0.08 19.74 5.01
N LEU A 214 0.27 19.24 6.23
CA LEU A 214 -0.73 19.30 7.31
C LEU A 214 -1.21 20.73 7.59
N ASP A 215 -0.30 21.70 7.55
CA ASP A 215 -0.62 23.13 7.70
C ASP A 215 -1.62 23.63 6.65
N ARG A 216 -1.62 23.03 5.46
CA ARG A 216 -2.52 23.39 4.36
C ARG A 216 -3.83 22.64 4.43
N VAL A 217 -3.79 21.35 4.76
CA VAL A 217 -4.95 20.46 4.57
C VAL A 217 -5.86 20.34 5.79
N VAL A 218 -5.33 20.50 7.01
CA VAL A 218 -6.14 20.36 8.25
C VAL A 218 -7.08 21.55 8.45
N ILE A 219 -6.79 22.69 7.84
CA ILE A 219 -7.59 23.92 7.96
C ILE A 219 -8.66 24.06 6.87
N LEU A 220 -8.73 23.13 5.92
CA LEU A 220 -9.72 23.17 4.82
C LEU A 220 -11.14 23.15 5.38
N LYS A 221 -12.02 24.02 4.85
CA LYS A 221 -13.44 24.07 5.23
C LYS A 221 -14.23 22.88 4.68
N SER A 222 -13.85 22.38 3.50
CA SER A 222 -14.45 21.16 2.93
C SER A 222 -14.34 19.99 3.90
N ARG A 223 -15.48 19.32 4.16
CA ARG A 223 -15.57 18.19 5.09
C ARG A 223 -14.69 17.02 4.64
N GLU A 224 -14.67 16.72 3.34
CA GLU A 224 -13.87 15.63 2.78
C GLU A 224 -12.39 15.92 2.90
N GLY A 225 -11.95 17.12 2.49
CA GLY A 225 -10.57 17.56 2.62
C GLY A 225 -10.09 17.57 4.07
N ASN A 226 -10.87 18.13 4.98
CA ASN A 226 -10.54 18.16 6.40
C ASN A 226 -10.44 16.74 6.99
N ASN A 227 -11.39 15.85 6.66
CA ASN A 227 -11.36 14.46 7.10
C ASN A 227 -10.09 13.74 6.61
N LEU A 228 -9.73 13.89 5.34
CA LEU A 228 -8.50 13.33 4.79
C LEU A 228 -7.25 13.91 5.45
N GLY A 229 -7.23 15.21 5.75
CA GLY A 229 -6.17 15.85 6.54
C GLY A 229 -6.03 15.27 7.95
N CYS A 230 -7.15 15.03 8.63
CA CYS A 230 -7.18 14.37 9.94
C CYS A 230 -6.73 12.90 9.87
N ILE A 231 -7.12 12.18 8.83
CA ILE A 231 -6.67 10.80 8.58
C ILE A 231 -5.15 10.77 8.37
N LEU A 232 -4.61 11.70 7.57
CA LEU A 232 -3.17 11.84 7.38
C LEU A 232 -2.45 12.10 8.71
N LEU A 233 -2.91 13.07 9.50
CA LEU A 233 -2.34 13.37 10.82
C LEU A 233 -2.33 12.14 11.72
N LYS A 234 -3.47 11.44 11.83
CA LYS A 234 -3.61 10.21 12.62
C LYS A 234 -2.66 9.13 12.11
N ALA A 235 -2.52 8.95 10.81
CA ALA A 235 -1.67 7.93 10.21
C ALA A 235 -0.18 8.20 10.50
N ILE A 236 0.27 9.46 10.41
CA ILE A 236 1.64 9.85 10.76
C ILE A 236 1.92 9.54 12.24
N LEU A 237 1.05 10.01 13.15
CA LEU A 237 1.21 9.77 14.58
C LEU A 237 1.22 8.27 14.92
N HIS A 238 0.34 7.48 14.28
CA HIS A 238 0.32 6.04 14.44
C HIS A 238 1.64 5.39 13.98
N SER A 239 2.17 5.77 12.82
CA SER A 239 3.42 5.22 12.28
C SER A 239 4.64 5.55 13.14
N LEU A 240 4.66 6.73 13.76
CA LEU A 240 5.73 7.14 14.69
C LEU A 240 5.60 6.52 16.08
N SER A 241 4.41 6.06 16.49
CA SER A 241 4.17 5.56 17.85
C SER A 241 4.05 4.04 17.97
N ASN A 242 3.71 3.34 16.90
CA ASN A 242 3.34 1.93 16.99
C ASN A 242 4.56 0.99 16.90
N MET A 243 4.59 0.00 17.78
CA MET A 243 5.55 -1.11 17.74
C MET A 243 4.96 -2.22 16.87
N VAL A 244 5.65 -2.61 15.80
CA VAL A 244 5.14 -3.60 14.85
C VAL A 244 6.21 -4.62 14.48
N PRO A 245 5.83 -5.90 14.31
CA PRO A 245 6.71 -6.85 13.67
C PRO A 245 6.89 -6.43 12.20
N TYR A 246 8.12 -6.48 11.71
CA TYR A 246 8.44 -6.15 10.33
C TYR A 246 9.32 -7.23 9.73
N HIS A 247 9.28 -7.35 8.40
CA HIS A 247 10.05 -8.34 7.63
C HIS A 247 9.65 -9.79 7.94
N PHE A 248 8.62 -10.28 7.25
CA PHE A 248 8.22 -11.67 7.30
C PHE A 248 8.63 -12.35 6.00
N THR A 249 9.59 -13.24 6.07
CA THR A 249 9.97 -14.13 4.96
C THR A 249 9.58 -15.55 5.35
N SER A 250 8.95 -16.29 4.44
CA SER A 250 8.54 -17.67 4.71
C SER A 250 9.75 -18.61 4.68
N THR A 251 10.47 -18.63 3.56
CA THR A 251 11.68 -19.44 3.34
C THR A 251 12.58 -18.79 2.28
N GLU A 252 13.87 -19.09 2.28
CA GLU A 252 14.85 -18.50 1.35
C GLU A 252 14.93 -19.21 -0.01
N ARG A 253 14.44 -20.46 -0.12
CA ARG A 253 14.52 -21.27 -1.35
C ARG A 253 13.19 -21.96 -1.63
N ILE A 254 12.83 -22.05 -2.92
CA ILE A 254 11.60 -22.70 -3.40
C ILE A 254 11.49 -24.14 -2.92
N ARG A 255 12.60 -24.90 -2.88
CA ARG A 255 12.65 -26.26 -2.32
C ARG A 255 12.12 -26.42 -0.89
N TYR A 256 12.06 -25.34 -0.10
CA TYR A 256 11.54 -25.35 1.27
C TYR A 256 10.09 -24.87 1.37
N TRP A 257 9.37 -24.78 0.25
CA TRP A 257 7.95 -24.37 0.24
C TRP A 257 7.12 -25.19 1.23
N GLY A 258 6.24 -24.51 1.97
CA GLY A 258 5.39 -25.14 2.99
C GLY A 258 6.12 -25.73 4.20
N GLN A 259 7.43 -25.45 4.39
CA GLN A 259 8.16 -25.91 5.57
C GLN A 259 7.55 -25.33 6.86
N ILE A 260 7.30 -26.20 7.83
CA ILE A 260 6.84 -25.80 9.16
C ILE A 260 8.05 -25.33 9.96
N LEU A 261 7.98 -24.10 10.48
CA LEU A 261 9.01 -23.54 11.35
C LEU A 261 8.73 -23.92 12.82
N ASP A 262 9.80 -24.24 13.57
CA ASP A 262 9.71 -24.30 15.03
C ASP A 262 9.48 -22.88 15.59
N ILE A 263 8.44 -22.72 16.41
CA ILE A 263 8.08 -21.46 17.07
C ILE A 263 9.25 -20.96 17.93
N ASN A 264 10.03 -21.84 18.53
CA ASN A 264 11.17 -21.46 19.36
C ASN A 264 12.36 -20.94 18.54
N ALA A 265 12.42 -21.27 17.25
CA ALA A 265 13.44 -20.79 16.32
C ALA A 265 13.04 -19.48 15.61
N LEU A 266 11.82 -19.00 15.83
CA LEU A 266 11.28 -17.82 15.15
C LEU A 266 11.98 -16.54 15.62
N LYS A 267 12.73 -15.91 14.71
CA LYS A 267 13.39 -14.61 14.93
C LYS A 267 12.51 -13.47 14.43
N VAL A 268 11.54 -13.04 15.22
CA VAL A 268 10.70 -11.89 14.89
C VAL A 268 11.51 -10.60 15.01
N LYS A 269 11.61 -9.83 13.91
CA LYS A 269 12.18 -8.49 13.94
C LYS A 269 11.09 -7.48 14.32
N TRP A 270 11.37 -6.64 15.30
CA TRP A 270 10.44 -5.64 15.82
C TRP A 270 10.94 -4.25 15.52
N TYR A 271 10.07 -3.42 14.97
CA TYR A 271 10.27 -1.99 14.92
C TYR A 271 9.79 -1.38 16.23
N ILE A 272 10.66 -0.59 16.86
CA ILE A 272 10.37 0.09 18.13
C ILE A 272 10.72 1.57 17.92
N PRO A 273 9.76 2.49 18.09
CA PRO A 273 10.02 3.93 18.01
C PRO A 273 11.13 4.38 18.95
N GLY A 274 12.05 5.19 18.42
CA GLY A 274 13.18 5.76 19.15
C GLY A 274 12.91 7.20 19.61
N LYS A 275 14.00 7.88 19.98
CA LYS A 275 13.94 9.26 20.47
C LYS A 275 13.54 10.25 19.38
N GLU A 276 13.95 10.00 18.14
CA GLU A 276 13.65 10.88 17.00
C GLU A 276 12.17 10.85 16.66
N GLU A 277 11.55 9.67 16.67
CA GLU A 277 10.11 9.52 16.47
C GLU A 277 9.31 10.21 17.58
N ILE A 278 9.72 10.05 18.84
CA ILE A 278 9.08 10.73 19.98
C ILE A 278 9.20 12.25 19.85
N ALA A 279 10.36 12.76 19.41
CA ALA A 279 10.55 14.18 19.18
C ALA A 279 9.63 14.72 18.07
N ALA A 280 9.51 14.00 16.95
CA ALA A 280 8.60 14.34 15.87
C ALA A 280 7.13 14.31 16.33
N ILE A 281 6.74 13.30 17.11
CA ILE A 281 5.40 13.23 17.73
C ILE A 281 5.14 14.46 18.60
N ASN A 282 6.07 14.83 19.48
CA ASN A 282 5.89 16.00 20.34
C ASN A 282 5.73 17.29 19.54
N GLN A 283 6.51 17.48 18.49
CA GLN A 283 6.38 18.64 17.59
C GLN A 283 4.99 18.71 16.95
N ILE A 284 4.51 17.59 16.38
CA ILE A 284 3.18 17.50 15.75
C ILE A 284 2.08 17.68 16.79
N PHE A 285 2.21 17.07 17.96
CA PHE A 285 1.23 17.14 19.04
C PHE A 285 1.05 18.58 19.54
N ILE A 286 2.16 19.28 19.81
CA ILE A 286 2.12 20.68 20.25
C ILE A 286 1.47 21.58 19.20
N LYS A 287 1.70 21.32 17.91
CA LYS A 287 1.23 22.18 16.83
C LYS A 287 -0.26 22.02 16.52
N TYR A 288 -0.80 20.79 16.56
CA TYR A 288 -2.16 20.52 16.06
C TYR A 288 -3.16 20.05 17.12
N LEU A 289 -2.70 19.58 18.29
CA LEU A 289 -3.57 18.97 19.29
C LEU A 289 -3.65 19.75 20.60
N ILE A 290 -2.74 20.70 20.84
CA ILE A 290 -2.81 21.60 21.99
C ILE A 290 -3.65 22.84 21.62
N PRO A 291 -4.57 23.30 22.49
CA PRO A 291 -5.43 24.47 22.25
C PRO A 291 -4.68 25.79 22.07
#